data_AF-A0A534PZZ7-F1
#
_entry.id   AF-A0A534PZZ7-F1
#
_cell.length_a   1.000
_cell.length_b   1.000
_cell.length_c   1.000
_cell.angle_alpha   90.00
_cell.angle_beta   90.00
_cell.angle_gamma   90.00
#
_symmetry.space_group_name_H-M   'P 1'
#
loop_
_entity.id
_entity.type
_entity.pdbx_description
1 polymer ?
#
loop_
_entity_poly.entity_id
_entity_poly.type
_entity_poly.pdbx_seq_one_letter_code
_entity_poly.pdbx_strand_id
1 'polypeptide(L)'
;MRAYGTPAGPSRSLIARARAPAFARLRLAAYPMVFARLRLAARNLRGRPRRPPCSTCTLARMSDPGPLRLPPAVADAIARISARGHEAHLVGPAVGALLDGEPARDFEIATAADGRALLALFPLAIPLDGQRRRLLLPSAAGAIDLVPHAHGSGICGELAHRDFTIHALALNGEGQLLDPFGGRADAAASRLRCVGRAAERFAEDPLRMLRAVRLVAAIGLTPAASLLAALREHREQITAVHEARVRGELHALLLGRFADRGLALLRKCGLEAVIAEDVAGDAAAIVGALPPDLELRLAAWLRGTRVVRVLRRLREPRPRVIAVERLLHLHPIDAIADPTHDAAFRRLVRRSAALLPGLAALREAEIAVRGEGAPARERLAALRRAIDRALAPIEDAAETPLALGGREVMEILGCGPGPEVGRALRHLGKAVAADPACNNPASLRERLLAWRGRELS
;
A
#
# COMPACT_ATOMS: atom_id res chain seq x y z
N MET A 1 -6.94 60.15 -31.34
CA MET A 1 -6.21 59.03 -31.99
C MET A 1 -4.88 58.81 -31.26
N ARG A 2 -4.87 58.00 -30.20
CA ARG A 2 -3.66 57.46 -29.55
C ARG A 2 -4.02 56.08 -28.98
N ALA A 3 -3.24 55.07 -29.37
CA ALA A 3 -3.48 53.66 -29.15
C ALA A 3 -3.16 53.23 -27.70
N TYR A 4 -3.97 52.31 -27.19
CA TYR A 4 -3.73 51.60 -25.93
C TYR A 4 -2.61 50.57 -26.09
N GLY A 5 -1.55 50.70 -25.29
CA GLY A 5 -0.54 49.66 -25.12
C GLY A 5 -0.96 48.68 -24.01
N THR A 6 -1.06 47.40 -24.35
CA THR A 6 -1.21 46.27 -23.42
C THR A 6 0.00 46.13 -22.50
N PRO A 7 -0.16 45.90 -21.17
CA PRO A 7 0.97 45.59 -20.31
C PRO A 7 1.49 44.17 -20.60
N ALA A 8 2.81 44.07 -20.74
CA ALA A 8 3.54 42.84 -21.01
C ALA A 8 3.33 41.81 -19.87
N GLY A 9 2.87 40.61 -20.24
CA GLY A 9 2.84 39.46 -19.33
C GLY A 9 4.26 39.00 -18.95
N PRO A 10 4.42 38.29 -17.82
CA PRO A 10 5.74 37.86 -17.34
C PRO A 10 6.45 36.97 -18.36
N SER A 11 7.78 37.16 -18.46
CA SER A 11 8.64 36.46 -19.40
C SER A 11 8.57 34.93 -19.25
N ARG A 12 8.60 34.21 -20.38
CA ARG A 12 8.54 32.74 -20.45
C ARG A 12 9.63 32.03 -19.62
N SER A 13 10.70 32.72 -19.24
CA SER A 13 11.76 32.20 -18.36
C SER A 13 11.38 32.15 -16.87
N LEU A 14 10.42 32.97 -16.41
CA LEU A 14 9.86 32.90 -15.05
C LEU A 14 8.86 31.75 -14.89
N ILE A 15 8.11 31.42 -15.94
CA ILE A 15 7.18 30.27 -15.97
C ILE A 15 7.95 28.94 -16.04
N ALA A 16 9.12 28.93 -16.67
CA ALA A 16 9.97 27.73 -16.75
C ALA A 16 10.68 27.40 -15.41
N ARG A 17 11.02 28.40 -14.60
CA ARG A 17 11.62 28.20 -13.26
C ARG A 17 10.62 27.78 -12.18
N ALA A 18 9.31 27.89 -12.42
CA ALA A 18 8.26 27.36 -11.54
C ALA A 18 7.96 25.85 -11.75
N ARG A 19 8.65 25.18 -12.70
CA ARG A 19 8.47 23.75 -13.03
C ARG A 19 9.68 22.87 -12.67
N ALA A 20 10.30 23.13 -11.52
CA ALA A 20 11.25 22.21 -10.87
C ALA A 20 10.53 21.39 -9.77
N PRO A 21 10.95 20.14 -9.47
CA PRO A 21 10.12 19.06 -8.89
C PRO A 21 9.79 19.18 -7.39
N ALA A 22 9.81 20.38 -6.82
CA ALA A 22 9.48 20.61 -5.40
C ALA A 22 7.96 20.62 -5.12
N PHE A 23 7.13 21.00 -6.10
CA PHE A 23 5.68 21.14 -5.90
C PHE A 23 4.87 19.83 -6.02
N ALA A 24 5.44 18.77 -6.57
CA ALA A 24 4.79 17.45 -6.61
C ALA A 24 4.82 16.71 -5.26
N ARG A 25 5.65 17.17 -4.30
CA ARG A 25 5.76 16.57 -2.95
C ARG A 25 4.76 17.11 -1.93
N LEU A 26 4.08 18.22 -2.19
CA LEU A 26 3.16 18.85 -1.24
C LEU A 26 1.68 18.46 -1.43
N ARG A 27 1.32 17.81 -2.55
CA ARG A 27 -0.07 17.38 -2.81
C ARG A 27 -0.37 15.92 -2.46
N LEU A 28 0.64 15.18 -1.98
CA LEU A 28 0.52 13.80 -1.46
C LEU A 28 0.44 13.74 0.07
N ALA A 29 0.46 14.88 0.76
CA ALA A 29 0.43 14.98 2.22
C ALA A 29 -0.99 15.01 2.84
N ALA A 30 -2.04 14.70 2.06
CA ALA A 30 -3.42 14.62 2.56
C ALA A 30 -3.82 13.23 3.12
N TYR A 31 -2.85 12.34 3.35
CA TYR A 31 -3.00 11.11 4.12
C TYR A 31 -1.81 11.00 5.06
N PRO A 32 -1.96 11.19 6.39
CA PRO A 32 -0.87 10.91 7.31
C PRO A 32 -0.73 9.39 7.45
N MET A 33 0.11 8.86 6.56
CA MET A 33 1.14 7.86 6.79
C MET A 33 1.22 7.26 8.21
N VAL A 34 0.56 6.12 8.40
CA VAL A 34 0.89 5.12 9.44
C VAL A 34 2.22 4.37 9.11
N PHE A 35 3.04 4.88 8.17
CA PHE A 35 4.07 4.09 7.49
C PHE A 35 5.53 4.27 7.95
N ALA A 36 5.82 5.06 8.98
CA ALA A 36 7.20 5.29 9.40
C ALA A 36 7.69 4.34 10.51
N ARG A 37 7.49 3.01 10.41
CA ARG A 37 8.18 2.05 11.32
C ARG A 37 8.37 0.60 10.86
N LEU A 38 8.54 0.35 9.56
CA LEU A 38 8.84 -0.99 9.04
C LEU A 38 10.34 -1.38 8.98
N ARG A 39 11.27 -0.64 9.60
CA ARG A 39 12.71 -0.98 9.54
C ARG A 39 13.51 -1.04 10.85
N LEU A 40 12.90 -0.88 12.04
CA LEU A 40 13.64 -1.06 13.31
C LEU A 40 13.00 -1.99 14.35
N ALA A 41 11.78 -2.51 14.13
CA ALA A 41 11.17 -3.49 15.02
C ALA A 41 11.59 -4.96 14.75
N ALA A 42 12.35 -5.21 13.67
CA ALA A 42 12.74 -6.56 13.25
C ALA A 42 14.08 -7.05 13.84
N ARG A 43 14.77 -6.26 14.69
CA ARG A 43 16.06 -6.67 15.27
C ARG A 43 16.04 -7.11 16.74
N ASN A 44 14.92 -6.97 17.47
CA ASN A 44 14.82 -7.39 18.88
C ASN A 44 13.64 -8.33 19.20
N LEU A 45 13.21 -9.15 18.23
CA LEU A 45 12.16 -10.16 18.44
C LEU A 45 12.71 -11.58 18.61
N ARG A 46 13.70 -11.75 19.49
CA ARG A 46 13.91 -13.02 20.21
C ARG A 46 13.62 -12.77 21.69
N GLY A 47 12.55 -13.38 22.19
CA GLY A 47 12.28 -13.47 23.64
C GLY A 47 11.46 -12.33 24.25
N ARG A 48 10.14 -12.37 24.10
CA ARG A 48 9.24 -11.95 25.19
C ARG A 48 8.34 -13.14 25.54
N PRO A 49 8.36 -13.67 26.77
CA PRO A 49 7.53 -14.80 27.14
C PRO A 49 6.06 -14.38 27.23
N ARG A 50 5.17 -15.28 26.80
CA ARG A 50 3.72 -15.20 27.04
C ARG A 50 3.49 -15.22 28.56
N ARG A 51 2.92 -14.17 29.14
CA ARG A 51 2.43 -14.21 30.53
C ARG A 51 1.16 -15.07 30.60
N PRO A 52 0.98 -15.94 31.61
CA PRO A 52 -0.25 -16.68 31.81
C PRO A 52 -1.34 -15.76 32.40
N PRO A 53 -2.63 -16.14 32.31
CA PRO A 53 -3.72 -15.35 32.86
C PRO A 53 -3.69 -15.47 34.39
N CYS A 54 -3.34 -14.39 35.08
CA CYS A 54 -3.40 -14.35 36.54
C CYS A 54 -4.84 -14.03 37.00
N SER A 55 -5.40 -14.96 37.76
CA SER A 55 -6.67 -14.89 38.47
C SER A 55 -6.55 -14.00 39.71
N THR A 56 -6.47 -12.69 39.51
CA THR A 56 -6.83 -11.70 40.53
C THR A 56 -7.26 -10.43 39.82
N CYS A 57 -8.58 -10.26 39.73
CA CYS A 57 -9.20 -8.98 39.46
C CYS A 57 -8.80 -8.00 40.57
N THR A 58 -7.90 -7.09 40.24
CA THR A 58 -7.84 -5.79 40.89
C THR A 58 -7.79 -4.76 39.78
N LEU A 59 -8.88 -3.99 39.63
CA LEU A 59 -8.90 -2.74 38.88
C LEU A 59 -7.73 -1.90 39.41
N ALA A 60 -6.59 -1.95 38.72
CA ALA A 60 -5.53 -0.99 38.92
C ALA A 60 -6.16 0.36 38.61
N ARG A 61 -6.37 1.17 39.66
CA ARG A 61 -6.70 2.58 39.54
C ARG A 61 -5.67 3.15 38.57
N MET A 62 -6.11 3.48 37.35
CA MET A 62 -5.25 4.09 36.34
C MET A 62 -4.92 5.49 36.86
N SER A 63 -3.79 5.61 37.55
CA SER A 63 -3.22 6.88 37.98
C SER A 63 -3.16 7.82 36.79
N ASP A 64 -3.50 9.08 37.02
CA ASP A 64 -3.34 10.12 36.00
C ASP A 64 -1.87 10.16 35.56
N PRO A 65 -1.54 10.11 34.25
CA PRO A 65 -0.15 9.99 33.78
C PRO A 65 0.74 11.19 34.12
N GLY A 66 0.21 12.20 34.83
CA GLY A 66 0.85 13.49 35.02
C GLY A 66 0.90 14.27 33.70
N PRO A 67 1.47 15.48 33.73
CA PRO A 67 1.62 16.29 32.53
C PRO A 67 2.58 15.62 31.53
N LEU A 68 2.10 15.40 30.31
CA LEU A 68 2.90 14.85 29.22
C LEU A 68 3.79 15.93 28.61
N ARG A 69 5.01 15.55 28.22
CA ARG A 69 5.90 16.48 27.52
C ARG A 69 5.45 16.65 26.06
N LEU A 70 5.00 17.86 25.73
CA LEU A 70 4.74 18.25 24.35
C LEU A 70 6.04 18.49 23.57
N PRO A 71 6.09 18.18 22.26
CA PRO A 71 7.17 18.62 21.40
C PRO A 71 7.32 20.15 21.43
N PRO A 72 8.55 20.70 21.46
CA PRO A 72 8.77 22.14 21.62
C PRO A 72 8.01 23.01 20.61
N ALA A 73 7.94 22.59 19.34
CA ALA A 73 7.23 23.33 18.30
C ALA A 73 5.70 23.31 18.49
N VAL A 74 5.14 22.24 19.05
CA VAL A 74 3.71 22.14 19.37
C VAL A 74 3.40 23.01 20.58
N ALA A 75 4.23 22.94 21.62
CA ALA A 75 4.09 23.77 22.82
C ALA A 75 4.18 25.27 22.48
N ASP A 76 5.14 25.67 21.63
CA ASP A 76 5.26 27.05 21.15
C ASP A 76 4.02 27.50 20.37
N ALA A 77 3.53 26.67 19.44
CA ALA A 77 2.34 27.00 18.67
C ALA A 77 1.11 27.19 19.57
N ILE A 78 0.88 26.29 20.54
CA ILE A 78 -0.20 26.42 21.53
C ILE A 78 -0.03 27.70 22.35
N ALA A 79 1.17 27.95 22.88
CA ALA A 79 1.45 29.13 23.70
C ALA A 79 1.19 30.44 22.94
N ARG A 80 1.61 30.53 21.67
CA ARG A 80 1.41 31.72 20.83
C ARG A 80 -0.07 31.98 20.52
N ILE A 81 -0.86 30.93 20.36
CA ILE A 81 -2.31 31.04 20.15
C ILE A 81 -2.99 31.47 21.45
N SER A 82 -2.66 30.83 22.57
CA SER A 82 -3.18 31.15 23.90
C SER A 82 -2.85 32.57 24.34
N ALA A 83 -1.67 33.09 23.99
CA ALA A 83 -1.28 34.48 24.26
C ALA A 83 -2.16 35.54 23.56
N ARG A 84 -2.97 35.14 22.56
CA ARG A 84 -4.00 36.00 21.93
C ARG A 84 -5.40 35.77 22.47
N GLY A 85 -5.54 35.03 23.57
CA GLY A 85 -6.83 34.73 24.21
C GLY A 85 -7.63 33.65 23.49
N HIS A 86 -7.00 32.86 22.62
CA HIS A 86 -7.66 31.75 21.93
C HIS A 86 -7.28 30.41 22.57
N GLU A 87 -8.27 29.56 22.81
CA GLU A 87 -8.07 28.18 23.23
C GLU A 87 -7.29 27.40 22.17
N ALA A 88 -6.33 26.55 22.57
CA ALA A 88 -5.56 25.68 21.67
C ALA A 88 -5.15 24.38 22.36
N HIS A 89 -5.38 23.25 21.69
CA HIS A 89 -5.11 21.92 22.22
C HIS A 89 -4.51 21.01 21.16
N LEU A 90 -3.51 20.20 21.52
CA LEU A 90 -3.05 19.10 20.68
C LEU A 90 -4.12 17.99 20.70
N VAL A 91 -4.52 17.51 19.53
CA VAL A 91 -5.59 16.51 19.36
C VAL A 91 -5.17 15.38 18.42
N GLY A 92 -5.98 14.32 18.38
CA GLY A 92 -5.87 13.25 17.41
C GLY A 92 -4.85 12.16 17.74
N PRO A 93 -4.43 11.36 16.75
CA PRO A 93 -3.61 10.17 16.98
C PRO A 93 -2.26 10.45 17.66
N ALA A 94 -1.73 11.66 17.52
CA ALA A 94 -0.50 12.09 18.19
C ALA A 94 -0.63 12.03 19.73
N VAL A 95 -1.80 12.34 20.28
CA VAL A 95 -2.04 12.27 21.73
C VAL A 95 -1.92 10.83 22.22
N GLY A 96 -2.49 9.87 21.49
CA GLY A 96 -2.34 8.45 21.79
C GLY A 96 -0.88 7.98 21.74
N ALA A 97 -0.15 8.38 20.69
CA ALA A 97 1.28 8.05 20.58
C ALA A 97 2.10 8.62 21.75
N LEU A 98 1.84 9.86 22.17
CA LEU A 98 2.53 10.46 23.32
C LEU A 98 2.19 9.74 24.64
N LEU A 99 0.93 9.32 24.83
CA LEU A 99 0.52 8.50 25.98
C LEU A 99 1.23 7.15 26.01
N ASP A 100 1.47 6.55 24.86
CA ASP A 100 2.20 5.28 24.71
C ASP A 100 3.73 5.45 24.78
N GLY A 101 4.24 6.68 24.92
CA GLY A 101 5.67 6.98 24.92
C GLY A 101 6.33 6.82 23.54
N GLU A 102 5.54 6.86 22.47
CA GLU A 102 5.98 6.69 21.09
C GLU A 102 6.18 8.04 20.37
N PRO A 103 7.13 8.13 19.43
CA PRO A 103 7.37 9.37 18.70
C PRO A 103 6.21 9.65 17.74
N ALA A 104 5.49 10.76 17.98
CA ALA A 104 4.54 11.33 17.04
C ALA A 104 5.24 12.20 15.97
N ARG A 105 4.67 12.27 14.77
CA ARG A 105 5.22 13.04 13.64
C ARG A 105 4.21 13.96 12.94
N ASP A 106 2.94 13.60 13.01
CA ASP A 106 1.84 14.36 12.44
C ASP A 106 1.03 14.93 13.60
N PHE A 107 1.13 16.24 13.80
CA PHE A 107 0.50 16.93 14.93
C PHE A 107 -0.69 17.73 14.44
N GLU A 108 -1.77 17.73 15.21
CA GLU A 108 -2.97 18.51 14.91
C GLU A 108 -3.34 19.34 16.14
N ILE A 109 -3.46 20.65 15.98
CA ILE A 109 -3.87 21.59 17.02
C ILE A 109 -5.28 22.07 16.69
N ALA A 110 -6.24 21.72 17.54
CA ALA A 110 -7.58 22.28 17.51
C ALA A 110 -7.59 23.60 18.28
N THR A 111 -8.22 24.64 17.73
CA THR A 111 -8.20 25.98 18.33
C THR A 111 -9.45 26.79 18.09
N ALA A 112 -9.80 27.66 19.04
CA ALA A 112 -10.87 28.65 18.88
C ALA A 112 -10.48 29.82 17.93
N ALA A 113 -9.21 29.95 17.55
CA ALA A 113 -8.77 30.97 16.60
C ALA A 113 -9.25 30.65 15.18
N ASP A 114 -9.79 31.65 14.47
CA ASP A 114 -10.18 31.49 13.08
C ASP A 114 -8.97 31.48 12.12
N GLY A 115 -9.18 31.06 10.87
CA GLY A 115 -8.10 30.98 9.89
C GLY A 115 -7.42 32.32 9.56
N ARG A 116 -8.08 33.46 9.83
CA ARG A 116 -7.47 34.79 9.62
C ARG A 116 -6.53 35.13 10.78
N ALA A 117 -6.97 34.92 12.01
CA ALA A 117 -6.17 35.09 13.22
C ALA A 117 -4.94 34.17 13.19
N LEU A 118 -5.12 32.91 12.75
CA LEU A 118 -4.02 31.96 12.60
C LEU A 118 -2.97 32.40 11.57
N LEU A 119 -3.39 32.92 10.41
CA LEU A 119 -2.44 33.46 9.42
C LEU A 119 -1.71 34.71 9.91
N ALA A 120 -2.37 35.55 10.71
CA ALA A 120 -1.72 36.70 11.33
C ALA A 120 -0.67 36.27 12.36
N LEU A 121 -0.93 35.18 13.09
CA LEU A 121 0.03 34.60 14.05
C LEU A 121 1.14 33.82 13.39
N PHE A 122 0.83 33.08 12.33
CA PHE A 122 1.75 32.22 11.62
C PHE A 122 1.75 32.58 10.12
N PRO A 123 2.47 33.65 9.71
CA PRO A 123 2.49 34.10 8.31
C PRO A 123 3.01 33.06 7.31
N LEU A 124 3.79 32.08 7.79
CA LEU A 124 4.32 30.97 6.99
C LEU A 124 3.38 29.75 6.93
N ALA A 125 2.24 29.79 7.60
CA ALA A 125 1.25 28.71 7.54
C ALA A 125 0.59 28.66 6.16
N ILE A 126 0.37 27.46 5.66
CA ILE A 126 -0.14 27.21 4.31
C ILE A 126 -1.60 26.76 4.41
N PRO A 127 -2.58 27.54 3.92
CA PRO A 127 -3.97 27.10 3.88
C PRO A 127 -4.11 25.87 2.96
N LEU A 128 -4.73 24.80 3.46
CA LEU A 128 -4.97 23.57 2.70
C LEU A 128 -6.32 23.60 1.95
N ASP A 129 -7.18 24.55 2.29
CA ASP A 129 -8.46 24.78 1.65
C ASP A 129 -8.74 26.30 1.50
N GLY A 130 -9.65 26.64 0.58
CA GLY A 130 -9.99 28.04 0.29
C GLY A 130 -10.77 28.74 1.41
N GLN A 131 -11.37 27.98 2.33
CA GLN A 131 -12.09 28.51 3.50
C GLN A 131 -11.19 28.67 4.73
N ARG A 132 -9.91 28.27 4.64
CA ARG A 132 -8.91 28.32 5.71
C ARG A 132 -9.36 27.55 6.95
N ARG A 133 -10.07 26.44 6.77
CA ARG A 133 -10.51 25.54 7.85
C ARG A 133 -9.41 24.57 8.29
N ARG A 134 -8.32 24.50 7.52
CA ARG A 134 -7.10 23.79 7.89
C ARG A 134 -5.89 24.53 7.35
N LEU A 135 -4.90 24.74 8.21
CA LEU A 135 -3.64 25.38 7.86
C LEU A 135 -2.47 24.49 8.27
N LEU A 136 -1.53 24.28 7.36
CA LEU A 136 -0.31 23.53 7.64
C LEU A 136 0.78 24.50 8.10
N LEU A 137 1.26 24.34 9.32
CA LEU A 137 2.41 25.06 9.86
C LEU A 137 3.67 24.19 9.71
N PRO A 138 4.63 24.56 8.83
CA PRO A 138 5.90 23.87 8.74
C PRO A 138 6.71 24.06 10.03
N SER A 139 7.24 22.97 10.58
CA SER A 139 8.02 22.99 11.83
C SER A 139 9.16 21.97 11.76
N ALA A 140 10.22 22.20 12.55
CA ALA A 140 11.35 21.28 12.68
C ALA A 140 10.96 19.92 13.28
N ALA A 141 9.85 19.86 14.04
CA ALA A 141 9.33 18.62 14.64
C ALA A 141 8.45 17.80 13.67
N GLY A 142 8.15 18.33 12.49
CA GLY A 142 7.12 17.82 11.59
C GLY A 142 6.10 18.90 11.27
N ALA A 143 5.23 18.63 10.30
CA ALA A 143 4.18 19.55 9.94
C ALA A 143 3.07 19.52 11.01
N ILE A 144 2.58 20.70 11.39
CA ILE A 144 1.52 20.86 12.39
C ILE A 144 0.28 21.36 11.67
N ASP A 145 -0.80 20.60 11.72
CA ASP A 145 -2.11 21.02 11.24
C ASP A 145 -2.79 21.91 12.28
N LEU A 146 -3.09 23.15 11.92
CA LEU A 146 -3.90 24.07 12.71
C LEU A 146 -5.34 24.01 12.21
N VAL A 147 -6.26 23.65 13.10
CA VAL A 147 -7.67 23.42 12.77
C VAL A 147 -8.54 24.29 13.68
N PRO A 148 -9.14 25.37 13.14
CA PRO A 148 -10.18 26.12 13.84
C PRO A 148 -11.35 25.21 14.25
N HIS A 149 -11.92 25.44 15.44
CA HIS A 149 -13.10 24.73 15.91
C HIS A 149 -14.23 24.88 14.89
N ALA A 150 -14.80 23.74 14.48
CA ALA A 150 -15.96 23.74 13.61
C ALA A 150 -17.26 23.87 14.41
N HIS A 151 -17.21 23.61 15.72
CA HIS A 151 -18.39 23.47 16.58
C HIS A 151 -18.29 24.40 17.80
N GLY A 152 -19.35 25.16 18.07
CA GLY A 152 -19.35 26.34 18.94
C GLY A 152 -19.30 26.09 20.46
N SER A 153 -18.76 24.96 20.92
CA SER A 153 -18.71 24.57 22.35
C SER A 153 -17.30 24.24 22.86
N GLY A 154 -16.29 24.92 22.31
CA GLY A 154 -14.88 24.75 22.70
C GLY A 154 -14.31 23.38 22.31
N ILE A 155 -13.23 22.97 22.97
CA ILE A 155 -12.58 21.67 22.68
C ILE A 155 -13.51 20.47 22.90
N CYS A 156 -14.37 20.50 23.93
CA CYS A 156 -15.31 19.41 24.20
C CYS A 156 -16.30 19.20 23.05
N GLY A 157 -16.80 20.31 22.48
CA GLY A 157 -17.63 20.29 21.29
C GLY A 157 -16.92 19.69 20.10
N GLU A 158 -15.67 20.09 19.84
CA GLU A 158 -14.88 19.56 18.73
C GLU A 158 -14.61 18.05 18.89
N LEU A 159 -14.26 17.61 20.10
CA LEU A 159 -14.03 16.19 20.38
C LEU A 159 -15.32 15.35 20.28
N ALA A 160 -16.50 15.92 20.54
CA ALA A 160 -17.80 15.23 20.48
C ALA A 160 -18.13 14.72 19.07
N HIS A 161 -17.68 15.43 18.03
CA HIS A 161 -17.95 15.08 16.64
C HIS A 161 -16.87 14.18 16.02
N ARG A 162 -15.86 13.75 16.79
CA ARG A 162 -14.85 12.79 16.31
C ARG A 162 -15.42 11.40 16.10
N ASP A 163 -14.66 10.58 15.40
CA ASP A 163 -15.07 9.23 15.01
C ASP A 163 -15.08 8.25 16.19
N PHE A 164 -13.98 8.17 16.92
CA PHE A 164 -13.77 7.20 18.00
C PHE A 164 -13.22 7.85 19.26
N THR A 165 -13.59 7.28 20.40
CA THR A 165 -13.20 7.76 21.74
C THR A 165 -11.70 7.83 21.91
N ILE A 166 -10.97 6.82 21.41
CA ILE A 166 -9.50 6.77 21.42
C ILE A 166 -8.82 7.89 20.63
N HIS A 167 -9.56 8.58 19.74
CA HIS A 167 -9.08 9.73 18.99
C HIS A 167 -9.72 11.05 19.45
N ALA A 168 -10.60 10.98 20.45
CA ALA A 168 -11.29 12.10 21.07
C ALA A 168 -10.58 12.51 22.38
N LEU A 169 -9.26 12.61 22.30
CA LEU A 169 -8.36 13.00 23.37
C LEU A 169 -7.70 14.33 22.99
N ALA A 170 -7.43 15.17 23.99
CA ALA A 170 -6.74 16.44 23.82
C ALA A 170 -5.68 16.66 24.91
N LEU A 171 -4.63 17.41 24.58
CA LEU A 171 -3.63 17.91 25.53
C LEU A 171 -3.57 19.43 25.47
N ASN A 172 -3.61 20.09 26.64
CA ASN A 172 -3.39 21.54 26.74
C ASN A 172 -1.90 21.89 26.72
N GLY A 173 -1.57 23.18 26.77
CA GLY A 173 -0.19 23.68 26.72
C GLY A 173 0.70 23.18 27.86
N GLU A 174 0.10 22.84 29.00
CA GLU A 174 0.76 22.29 30.18
C GLU A 174 0.93 20.76 30.11
N GLY A 175 0.41 20.12 29.05
CA GLY A 175 0.47 18.68 28.86
C GLY A 175 -0.56 17.89 29.66
N GLN A 176 -1.58 18.54 30.22
CA GLN A 176 -2.69 17.88 30.91
C GLN A 176 -3.64 17.26 29.89
N LEU A 177 -4.07 16.03 30.17
CA LEU A 177 -4.96 15.26 29.32
C LEU A 177 -6.42 15.62 29.56
N LEU A 178 -7.12 15.98 28.49
CA LEU A 178 -8.57 16.11 28.46
C LEU A 178 -9.15 14.87 27.76
N ASP A 179 -9.92 14.07 28.51
CA ASP A 179 -10.61 12.88 28.03
C ASP A 179 -12.10 12.87 28.44
N PRO A 180 -12.94 13.71 27.81
CA PRO A 180 -14.36 13.80 28.16
C PRO A 180 -15.18 12.55 27.77
N PHE A 181 -14.66 11.67 26.91
CA PHE A 181 -15.41 10.54 26.35
C PHE A 181 -14.88 9.16 26.77
N GLY A 182 -13.86 9.10 27.63
CA GLY A 182 -13.29 7.86 28.14
C GLY A 182 -12.42 7.10 27.12
N GLY A 183 -11.78 7.82 26.20
CA GLY A 183 -10.87 7.27 25.21
C GLY A 183 -9.66 6.55 25.81
N ARG A 184 -9.15 7.01 26.96
CA ARG A 184 -8.01 6.39 27.65
C ARG A 184 -8.36 4.99 28.16
N ALA A 185 -9.55 4.86 28.77
CA ALA A 185 -10.05 3.57 29.23
C ALA A 185 -10.31 2.61 28.06
N ASP A 186 -10.84 3.13 26.95
CA ASP A 186 -11.04 2.35 25.72
C ASP A 186 -9.72 1.88 25.10
N ALA A 187 -8.71 2.75 25.03
CA ALA A 187 -7.39 2.40 24.51
C ALA A 187 -6.72 1.32 25.38
N ALA A 188 -6.75 1.49 26.70
CA ALA A 188 -6.21 0.50 27.65
C ALA A 188 -6.92 -0.86 27.54
N ALA A 189 -8.23 -0.87 27.27
CA ALA A 189 -9.02 -2.07 27.04
C ALA A 189 -8.92 -2.61 25.60
N SER A 190 -8.11 -2.00 24.72
CA SER A 190 -8.05 -2.31 23.28
C SER A 190 -9.44 -2.34 22.62
N ARG A 191 -10.33 -1.44 23.05
CA ARG A 191 -11.74 -1.37 22.63
C ARG A 191 -11.94 -0.22 21.65
N LEU A 192 -12.56 -0.52 20.52
CA LEU A 192 -12.97 0.49 19.53
C LEU A 192 -14.44 0.85 19.72
N ARG A 193 -14.69 2.10 20.10
CA ARG A 193 -16.02 2.65 20.38
C ARG A 193 -16.16 4.04 19.75
N CYS A 194 -17.32 4.34 19.18
CA CYS A 194 -17.63 5.68 18.68
C CYS A 194 -17.83 6.68 19.84
N VAL A 195 -17.54 7.94 19.57
CA VAL A 195 -18.00 9.03 20.44
C VAL A 195 -19.53 9.12 20.30
N GLY A 196 -20.26 9.16 21.41
CA GLY A 196 -21.72 9.18 21.40
C GLY A 196 -22.33 7.97 20.68
N ARG A 197 -23.37 8.19 19.88
CA ARG A 197 -24.07 7.14 19.12
C ARG A 197 -23.42 6.94 17.75
N ALA A 198 -23.05 5.69 17.44
CA ALA A 198 -22.41 5.35 16.17
C ALA A 198 -23.24 5.75 14.93
N ALA A 199 -24.56 5.61 15.00
CA ALA A 199 -25.48 6.02 13.93
C ALA A 199 -25.33 7.50 13.55
N GLU A 200 -25.20 8.40 14.54
CA GLU A 200 -25.02 9.83 14.30
C GLU A 200 -23.66 10.12 13.66
N ARG A 201 -22.60 9.44 14.13
CA ARG A 201 -21.26 9.59 13.54
C ARG A 201 -21.24 9.13 12.08
N PHE A 202 -21.95 8.06 11.75
CA PHE A 202 -22.04 7.56 10.37
C PHE A 202 -22.91 8.45 9.48
N ALA A 203 -23.98 9.04 10.02
CA ALA A 203 -24.80 10.01 9.29
C ALA A 203 -23.99 11.26 8.90
N GLU A 204 -23.05 11.70 9.74
CA GLU A 204 -22.15 12.83 9.41
C GLU A 204 -21.10 12.49 8.36
N ASP A 205 -20.42 11.33 8.50
CA ASP A 205 -19.47 10.84 7.50
C ASP A 205 -19.48 9.32 7.46
N PRO A 206 -20.14 8.70 6.45
CA PRO A 206 -20.24 7.26 6.36
C PRO A 206 -18.87 6.57 6.20
N LEU A 207 -17.82 7.29 5.78
CA LEU A 207 -16.46 6.75 5.71
C LEU A 207 -15.93 6.28 7.08
N ARG A 208 -16.49 6.80 8.19
CA ARG A 208 -16.12 6.37 9.55
C ARG A 208 -16.33 4.87 9.77
N MET A 209 -17.26 4.25 9.04
CA MET A 209 -17.44 2.80 9.06
C MET A 209 -16.16 2.08 8.57
N LEU A 210 -15.59 2.51 7.45
CA LEU A 210 -14.33 1.94 6.95
C LEU A 210 -13.13 2.32 7.80
N ARG A 211 -13.12 3.53 8.39
CA ARG A 211 -12.09 3.91 9.37
C ARG A 211 -12.09 2.98 10.58
N ALA A 212 -13.25 2.57 11.07
CA ALA A 212 -13.34 1.59 12.16
C ALA A 212 -12.66 0.27 11.77
N VAL A 213 -13.00 -0.26 10.58
CA VAL A 213 -12.41 -1.51 10.08
C VAL A 213 -10.90 -1.36 9.86
N ARG A 214 -10.45 -0.24 9.30
CA ARG A 214 -9.03 0.08 9.16
C ARG A 214 -8.32 0.11 10.51
N LEU A 215 -8.90 0.69 11.55
CA LEU A 215 -8.26 0.73 12.88
C LEU A 215 -8.09 -0.66 13.48
N VAL A 216 -9.08 -1.53 13.32
CA VAL A 216 -8.94 -2.95 13.68
C VAL A 216 -7.78 -3.58 12.91
N ALA A 217 -7.64 -3.31 11.60
CA ALA A 217 -6.54 -3.81 10.78
C ALA A 217 -5.17 -3.21 11.15
N ALA A 218 -5.11 -1.93 11.51
CA ALA A 218 -3.86 -1.22 11.76
C ALA A 218 -3.26 -1.57 13.13
N ILE A 219 -4.09 -1.51 14.18
CA ILE A 219 -3.64 -1.58 15.57
C ILE A 219 -4.30 -2.69 16.39
N GLY A 220 -5.21 -3.47 15.81
CA GLY A 220 -5.68 -4.73 16.41
C GLY A 220 -6.75 -4.59 17.49
N LEU A 221 -7.48 -3.47 17.49
CA LEU A 221 -8.56 -3.20 18.44
C LEU A 221 -9.75 -4.16 18.25
N THR A 222 -10.56 -4.27 19.30
CA THR A 222 -11.81 -5.04 19.30
C THR A 222 -13.01 -4.09 19.24
N PRO A 223 -13.88 -4.18 18.21
CA PRO A 223 -15.06 -3.32 18.13
C PRO A 223 -16.04 -3.62 19.26
N ALA A 224 -16.57 -2.58 19.89
CA ALA A 224 -17.67 -2.71 20.84
C ALA A 224 -18.90 -3.34 20.14
N ALA A 225 -19.74 -4.05 20.90
CA ALA A 225 -20.93 -4.70 20.36
C ALA A 225 -21.89 -3.69 19.68
N SER A 226 -22.04 -2.52 20.29
CA SER A 226 -22.83 -1.40 19.73
C SER A 226 -22.29 -0.89 18.39
N LEU A 227 -20.96 -0.80 18.25
CA LEU A 227 -20.32 -0.43 16.99
C LEU A 227 -20.58 -1.48 15.91
N LEU A 228 -20.44 -2.77 16.24
CA LEU A 228 -20.71 -3.85 15.29
C LEU A 228 -22.17 -3.86 14.82
N ALA A 229 -23.13 -3.63 15.72
CA ALA A 229 -24.54 -3.53 15.38
C ALA A 229 -24.79 -2.35 14.42
N ALA A 230 -24.28 -1.16 14.75
CA ALA A 230 -24.43 0.03 13.91
C ALA A 230 -23.77 -0.13 12.53
N LEU A 231 -22.60 -0.77 12.46
CA LEU A 231 -21.94 -1.07 11.17
C LEU A 231 -22.83 -1.92 10.26
N ARG A 232 -23.54 -2.89 10.81
CA ARG A 232 -24.47 -3.73 10.04
C ARG A 232 -25.67 -2.94 9.58
N GLU A 233 -26.28 -2.18 10.47
CA GLU A 233 -27.49 -1.41 10.20
C GLU A 233 -27.27 -0.35 9.12
N HIS A 234 -26.15 0.38 9.18
CA HIS A 234 -25.90 1.54 8.32
C HIS A 234 -24.97 1.27 7.13
N ARG A 235 -24.56 0.02 6.88
CA ARG A 235 -23.57 -0.35 5.85
C ARG A 235 -23.83 0.25 4.47
N GLU A 236 -25.09 0.38 4.05
CA GLU A 236 -25.48 0.89 2.72
C GLU A 236 -25.10 2.36 2.51
N GLN A 237 -24.96 3.13 3.61
CA GLN A 237 -24.56 4.54 3.55
C GLN A 237 -23.15 4.73 2.96
N ILE A 238 -22.32 3.67 2.95
CA ILE A 238 -20.98 3.74 2.35
C ILE A 238 -21.02 4.05 0.84
N THR A 239 -22.14 3.75 0.17
CA THR A 239 -22.33 4.04 -1.26
C THR A 239 -22.40 5.54 -1.57
N ALA A 240 -22.75 6.37 -0.58
CA ALA A 240 -22.75 7.83 -0.70
C ALA A 240 -21.35 8.44 -0.64
N VAL A 241 -20.33 7.67 -0.25
CA VAL A 241 -18.95 8.17 -0.10
C VAL A 241 -18.23 8.09 -1.44
N HIS A 242 -17.57 9.18 -1.81
CA HIS A 242 -16.74 9.23 -3.03
C HIS A 242 -15.71 8.09 -3.05
N GLU A 243 -15.61 7.37 -4.16
CA GLU A 243 -14.96 6.06 -4.21
C GLU A 243 -13.44 6.15 -3.96
N ALA A 244 -12.82 7.29 -4.29
CA ALA A 244 -11.41 7.53 -3.98
C ALA A 244 -11.10 7.56 -2.47
N ARG A 245 -12.06 7.98 -1.62
CA ARG A 245 -11.93 7.96 -0.15
C ARG A 245 -12.08 6.53 0.37
N VAL A 246 -13.07 5.80 -0.14
CA VAL A 246 -13.26 4.36 0.15
C VAL A 246 -12.01 3.57 -0.19
N ARG A 247 -11.45 3.78 -1.39
CA ARG A 247 -10.18 3.18 -1.82
C ARG A 247 -9.03 3.47 -0.84
N GLY A 248 -8.89 4.71 -0.38
CA GLY A 248 -7.83 5.09 0.56
C GLY A 248 -7.88 4.31 1.88
N GLU A 249 -9.07 4.18 2.47
CA GLU A 249 -9.26 3.38 3.69
C GLU A 249 -9.03 1.88 3.43
N LEU A 250 -9.48 1.35 2.28
CA LEU A 250 -9.23 -0.04 1.90
C LEU A 250 -7.74 -0.35 1.71
N HIS A 251 -6.97 0.57 1.11
CA HIS A 251 -5.51 0.41 0.97
C HIS A 251 -4.84 0.34 2.33
N ALA A 252 -5.20 1.27 3.22
CA ALA A 252 -4.65 1.29 4.57
C ALA A 252 -5.06 0.06 5.39
N LEU A 253 -6.29 -0.44 5.22
CA LEU A 253 -6.76 -1.68 5.80
C LEU A 253 -5.94 -2.87 5.30
N LEU A 254 -5.81 -3.01 3.97
CA LEU A 254 -5.10 -4.13 3.36
C LEU A 254 -3.62 -4.12 3.73
N LEU A 255 -3.00 -2.96 3.93
CA LEU A 255 -1.60 -2.88 4.37
C LEU A 255 -1.44 -2.96 5.91
N GLY A 256 -2.54 -3.07 6.64
CA GLY A 256 -2.55 -3.17 8.10
C GLY A 256 -1.84 -4.43 8.63
N ARG A 257 -1.32 -4.34 9.85
CA ARG A 257 -0.65 -5.46 10.54
C ARG A 257 -1.60 -6.64 10.80
N PHE A 258 -2.86 -6.33 11.05
CA PHE A 258 -3.95 -7.26 11.36
C PHE A 258 -5.02 -7.22 10.24
N ALA A 259 -4.58 -7.14 8.98
CA ALA A 259 -5.47 -7.01 7.82
C ALA A 259 -6.52 -8.15 7.75
N ASP A 260 -6.16 -9.35 8.19
CA ASP A 260 -7.07 -10.49 8.37
C ASP A 260 -8.24 -10.17 9.31
N ARG A 261 -7.96 -9.61 10.49
CA ARG A 261 -8.98 -9.21 11.47
C ARG A 261 -9.86 -8.08 10.93
N GLY A 262 -9.26 -7.13 10.23
CA GLY A 262 -9.99 -6.07 9.53
C GLY A 262 -10.94 -6.61 8.47
N LEU A 263 -10.45 -7.42 7.54
CA LEU A 263 -11.28 -8.05 6.50
C LEU A 263 -12.36 -8.97 7.09
N ALA A 264 -12.04 -9.72 8.15
CA ALA A 264 -13.03 -10.51 8.86
C ALA A 264 -14.15 -9.64 9.45
N LEU A 265 -13.83 -8.47 10.01
CA LEU A 265 -14.82 -7.50 10.45
C LEU A 265 -15.62 -6.92 9.28
N LEU A 266 -14.96 -6.54 8.18
CA LEU A 266 -15.58 -6.01 6.96
C LEU A 266 -16.66 -6.97 6.41
N ARG A 267 -16.35 -8.27 6.41
CA ARG A 267 -17.30 -9.33 6.07
C ARG A 267 -18.40 -9.48 7.12
N LYS A 268 -18.04 -9.57 8.41
CA LYS A 268 -18.98 -9.78 9.52
C LYS A 268 -20.03 -8.68 9.65
N CYS A 269 -19.70 -7.45 9.26
CA CYS A 269 -20.65 -6.34 9.22
C CYS A 269 -21.38 -6.16 7.88
N GLY A 270 -21.04 -6.94 6.85
CA GLY A 270 -21.68 -6.90 5.54
C GLY A 270 -21.17 -5.78 4.61
N LEU A 271 -20.23 -4.94 5.06
CA LEU A 271 -19.61 -3.91 4.21
C LEU A 271 -18.85 -4.52 3.03
N GLU A 272 -18.30 -5.73 3.18
CA GLU A 272 -17.58 -6.40 2.10
C GLU A 272 -18.48 -6.59 0.87
N ALA A 273 -19.70 -7.11 1.05
CA ALA A 273 -20.64 -7.35 -0.04
C ALA A 273 -21.05 -6.08 -0.79
N VAL A 274 -21.09 -4.93 -0.10
CA VAL A 274 -21.37 -3.62 -0.73
C VAL A 274 -20.18 -3.16 -1.60
N ILE A 275 -18.95 -3.49 -1.18
CA ILE A 275 -17.71 -3.00 -1.81
C ILE A 275 -17.17 -3.95 -2.87
N ALA A 276 -17.31 -5.26 -2.69
CA ALA A 276 -16.83 -6.31 -3.58
C ALA A 276 -17.73 -7.55 -3.42
N GLU A 277 -18.43 -7.90 -4.50
CA GLU A 277 -19.28 -9.09 -4.55
C GLU A 277 -18.41 -10.35 -4.73
N ASP A 278 -18.93 -11.49 -4.28
CA ASP A 278 -18.35 -12.84 -4.48
C ASP A 278 -16.93 -13.05 -3.91
N VAL A 279 -16.55 -12.29 -2.87
CA VAL A 279 -15.24 -12.47 -2.22
C VAL A 279 -15.19 -13.81 -1.48
N ALA A 280 -14.14 -14.60 -1.74
CA ALA A 280 -13.95 -15.91 -1.14
C ALA A 280 -13.83 -15.87 0.40
N GLY A 281 -14.39 -16.89 1.07
CA GLY A 281 -14.42 -17.01 2.53
C GLY A 281 -13.04 -17.02 3.21
N ASP A 282 -12.02 -17.56 2.54
CA ASP A 282 -10.65 -17.67 3.02
C ASP A 282 -9.79 -16.40 2.77
N ALA A 283 -10.32 -15.42 2.03
CA ALA A 283 -9.56 -14.24 1.59
C ALA A 283 -8.91 -13.45 2.72
N ALA A 284 -9.63 -13.25 3.84
CA ALA A 284 -9.10 -12.54 5.00
C ALA A 284 -7.86 -13.22 5.58
N ALA A 285 -7.91 -14.54 5.76
CA ALA A 285 -6.81 -15.32 6.30
C ALA A 285 -5.60 -15.35 5.35
N ILE A 286 -5.83 -15.50 4.04
CA ILE A 286 -4.76 -15.47 3.03
C ILE A 286 -4.08 -14.10 3.02
N VAL A 287 -4.84 -13.00 3.04
CA VAL A 287 -4.29 -11.64 3.11
C VAL A 287 -3.42 -11.44 4.37
N GLY A 288 -3.84 -11.99 5.52
CA GLY A 288 -3.07 -11.95 6.76
C GLY A 288 -1.73 -12.68 6.70
N ALA A 289 -1.66 -13.77 5.94
CA ALA A 289 -0.45 -14.56 5.75
C ALA A 289 0.55 -13.93 4.76
N LEU A 290 0.11 -12.93 3.97
CA LEU A 290 0.94 -12.28 2.95
C LEU A 290 1.74 -11.10 3.49
N PRO A 291 2.88 -10.75 2.87
CA PRO A 291 3.56 -9.50 3.18
C PRO A 291 2.65 -8.28 2.90
N PRO A 292 2.89 -7.11 3.54
CA PRO A 292 2.11 -5.89 3.33
C PRO A 292 2.45 -5.23 1.97
N ASP A 293 2.23 -5.98 0.90
CA ASP A 293 2.27 -5.51 -0.48
C ASP A 293 0.83 -5.29 -0.97
N LEU A 294 0.55 -4.08 -1.47
CA LEU A 294 -0.83 -3.69 -1.79
C LEU A 294 -1.38 -4.47 -2.98
N GLU A 295 -0.60 -4.65 -4.03
CA GLU A 295 -1.06 -5.30 -5.26
C GLU A 295 -1.30 -6.79 -5.01
N LEU A 296 -0.40 -7.43 -4.27
CA LEU A 296 -0.52 -8.81 -3.85
C LEU A 296 -1.72 -9.03 -2.93
N ARG A 297 -1.92 -8.17 -1.92
CA ARG A 297 -3.06 -8.28 -1.00
C ARG A 297 -4.39 -7.92 -1.66
N LEU A 298 -4.41 -7.02 -2.66
CA LEU A 298 -5.57 -6.79 -3.51
C LEU A 298 -5.91 -8.01 -4.35
N ALA A 299 -4.92 -8.65 -4.99
CA ALA A 299 -5.11 -9.88 -5.73
C ALA A 299 -5.65 -11.00 -4.84
N ALA A 300 -5.04 -11.18 -3.66
CA ALA A 300 -5.47 -12.17 -2.68
C ALA A 300 -6.86 -11.90 -2.11
N TRP A 301 -7.25 -10.64 -1.91
CA TRP A 301 -8.59 -10.32 -1.44
C TRP A 301 -9.62 -10.56 -2.56
N LEU A 302 -9.36 -10.07 -3.77
CA LEU A 302 -10.33 -10.06 -4.87
C LEU A 302 -10.30 -11.30 -5.78
N ARG A 303 -9.51 -12.34 -5.47
CA ARG A 303 -9.54 -13.59 -6.26
C ARG A 303 -10.96 -14.16 -6.30
N GLY A 304 -11.36 -14.64 -7.48
CA GLY A 304 -12.70 -15.20 -7.74
C GLY A 304 -13.79 -14.15 -7.99
N THR A 305 -13.51 -12.86 -7.73
CA THR A 305 -14.45 -11.76 -8.00
C THR A 305 -14.34 -11.26 -9.44
N ARG A 306 -15.26 -10.38 -9.85
CA ARG A 306 -15.11 -9.54 -11.06
C ARG A 306 -14.10 -8.40 -10.80
N VAL A 307 -12.83 -8.75 -10.62
CA VAL A 307 -11.77 -7.87 -10.10
C VAL A 307 -11.67 -6.53 -10.84
N VAL A 308 -11.69 -6.52 -12.17
CA VAL A 308 -11.59 -5.29 -12.97
C VAL A 308 -12.79 -4.36 -12.72
N ARG A 309 -13.99 -4.91 -12.54
CA ARG A 309 -15.20 -4.13 -12.22
C ARG A 309 -15.07 -3.48 -10.85
N VAL A 310 -14.63 -4.24 -9.84
CA VAL A 310 -14.44 -3.75 -8.47
C VAL A 310 -13.38 -2.65 -8.42
N LEU A 311 -12.19 -2.88 -9.01
CA LEU A 311 -11.10 -1.89 -9.00
C LEU A 311 -11.46 -0.62 -9.77
N ARG A 312 -12.20 -0.73 -10.89
CA ARG A 312 -12.70 0.45 -11.62
C ARG A 312 -13.72 1.25 -10.82
N ARG A 313 -14.64 0.59 -10.10
CA ARG A 313 -15.58 1.25 -9.18
C ARG A 313 -14.82 2.01 -8.09
N LEU A 314 -13.76 1.42 -7.54
CA LEU A 314 -12.86 2.09 -6.59
C LEU A 314 -11.95 3.17 -7.22
N ARG A 315 -12.12 3.45 -8.52
CA ARG A 315 -11.32 4.40 -9.31
C ARG A 315 -9.81 4.12 -9.27
N GLU A 316 -9.41 2.87 -9.13
CA GLU A 316 -7.99 2.51 -9.03
C GLU A 316 -7.18 3.02 -10.22
N PRO A 317 -5.94 3.50 -10.00
CA PRO A 317 -5.06 3.88 -11.09
C PRO A 317 -4.87 2.69 -12.05
N ARG A 318 -4.99 2.97 -13.35
CA ARG A 318 -4.86 1.95 -14.41
C ARG A 318 -3.62 1.05 -14.27
N PRO A 319 -2.42 1.56 -13.91
CA PRO A 319 -1.25 0.69 -13.70
C PRO A 319 -1.48 -0.39 -12.65
N ARG A 320 -2.17 -0.05 -11.54
CA ARG A 320 -2.47 -1.00 -10.47
C ARG A 320 -3.51 -2.03 -10.89
N VAL A 321 -4.53 -1.60 -11.64
CA VAL A 321 -5.53 -2.54 -12.20
C VAL A 321 -4.83 -3.59 -13.06
N ILE A 322 -3.93 -3.17 -13.95
CA ILE A 322 -3.16 -4.07 -14.81
C ILE A 322 -2.26 -5.00 -13.99
N ALA A 323 -1.60 -4.49 -12.94
CA ALA A 323 -0.73 -5.29 -12.09
C ALA A 323 -1.51 -6.40 -11.35
N VAL A 324 -2.64 -6.05 -10.72
CA VAL A 324 -3.51 -7.02 -10.03
C VAL A 324 -4.11 -8.03 -11.00
N GLU A 325 -4.56 -7.59 -12.17
CA GLU A 325 -5.08 -8.47 -13.23
C GLU A 325 -4.02 -9.45 -13.72
N ARG A 326 -2.78 -9.01 -13.91
CA ARG A 326 -1.65 -9.89 -14.29
C ARG A 326 -1.32 -10.91 -13.21
N LEU A 327 -1.33 -10.51 -11.93
CA LEU A 327 -1.14 -11.43 -10.82
C LEU A 327 -2.22 -12.52 -10.82
N LEU A 328 -3.48 -12.14 -10.99
CA LEU A 328 -4.60 -13.08 -11.02
C LEU A 328 -4.61 -13.96 -12.28
N HIS A 329 -4.19 -13.43 -13.44
CA HIS A 329 -4.10 -14.21 -14.68
C HIS A 329 -3.04 -15.32 -14.60
N LEU A 330 -1.94 -15.07 -13.90
CA LEU A 330 -0.86 -16.04 -13.69
C LEU A 330 -1.12 -16.99 -12.50
N HIS A 331 -2.26 -16.84 -11.83
CA HIS A 331 -2.62 -17.62 -10.66
C HIS A 331 -3.67 -18.70 -11.00
N PRO A 332 -3.52 -19.96 -10.52
CA PRO A 332 -2.43 -20.49 -9.73
C PRO A 332 -1.20 -20.83 -10.60
N ILE A 333 -0.05 -20.24 -10.28
CA ILE A 333 1.17 -20.36 -11.08
C ILE A 333 1.72 -21.81 -11.10
N ASP A 334 1.48 -22.57 -10.03
CA ASP A 334 1.88 -23.97 -9.87
C ASP A 334 1.00 -24.95 -10.65
N ALA A 335 -0.12 -24.50 -11.24
CA ALA A 335 -0.91 -25.30 -12.19
C ALA A 335 -0.50 -25.06 -13.66
N ILE A 336 0.12 -23.92 -13.95
CA ILE A 336 0.57 -23.55 -15.31
C ILE A 336 1.94 -24.18 -15.62
N ALA A 337 2.71 -24.52 -14.60
CA ALA A 337 4.06 -25.03 -14.73
C ALA A 337 4.09 -26.54 -15.00
N ASP A 338 3.98 -26.92 -16.27
CA ASP A 338 4.61 -28.16 -16.72
C ASP A 338 6.10 -27.86 -17.04
N PRO A 339 7.06 -28.46 -16.30
CA PRO A 339 8.49 -28.32 -16.56
C PRO A 339 8.94 -28.79 -17.96
N THR A 340 8.07 -29.44 -18.74
CA THR A 340 8.40 -29.98 -20.07
C THR A 340 8.66 -28.91 -21.15
N HIS A 341 8.16 -27.68 -21.00
CA HIS A 341 8.27 -26.63 -22.04
C HIS A 341 9.26 -25.52 -21.68
N ASP A 342 10.53 -25.90 -21.61
CA ASP A 342 11.63 -25.07 -21.11
C ASP A 342 11.78 -23.70 -21.82
N ALA A 343 11.53 -23.58 -23.14
CA ALA A 343 11.65 -22.28 -23.83
C ALA A 343 10.46 -21.33 -23.60
N ALA A 344 9.22 -21.85 -23.54
CA ALA A 344 8.02 -21.03 -23.33
C ALA A 344 7.91 -20.58 -21.88
N PHE A 345 8.20 -21.49 -20.95
CA PHE A 345 8.28 -21.21 -19.52
C PHE A 345 9.37 -20.19 -19.21
N ARG A 346 10.59 -20.34 -19.76
CA ARG A 346 11.67 -19.35 -19.60
C ARG A 346 11.24 -17.96 -20.08
N ARG A 347 10.57 -17.86 -21.23
CA ARG A 347 10.04 -16.57 -21.73
C ARG A 347 9.01 -15.97 -20.78
N LEU A 348 8.09 -16.78 -20.24
CA LEU A 348 7.09 -16.32 -19.27
C LEU A 348 7.76 -15.81 -17.99
N VAL A 349 8.64 -16.63 -17.39
CA VAL A 349 9.40 -16.31 -16.19
C VAL A 349 10.17 -15.01 -16.36
N ARG A 350 10.91 -14.83 -17.46
CA ARG A 350 11.68 -13.59 -17.71
C ARG A 350 10.80 -12.36 -17.87
N ARG A 351 9.66 -12.46 -18.56
CA ARG A 351 8.72 -11.34 -18.74
C ARG A 351 8.01 -10.95 -17.44
N SER A 352 7.81 -11.92 -16.55
CA SER A 352 7.04 -11.76 -15.31
C SER A 352 7.90 -11.82 -14.06
N ALA A 353 9.22 -11.72 -14.18
CA ALA A 353 10.18 -11.97 -13.10
C ALA A 353 9.86 -11.17 -11.81
N ALA A 354 9.43 -9.92 -11.96
CA ALA A 354 9.06 -9.06 -10.84
C ALA A 354 7.84 -9.55 -10.03
N LEU A 355 6.95 -10.34 -10.64
CA LEU A 355 5.72 -10.83 -10.01
C LEU A 355 5.88 -12.21 -9.36
N LEU A 356 6.89 -12.99 -9.76
CA LEU A 356 7.07 -14.38 -9.33
C LEU A 356 7.19 -14.54 -7.80
N PRO A 357 7.93 -13.69 -7.07
CA PRO A 357 7.99 -13.80 -5.61
C PRO A 357 6.61 -13.62 -4.96
N GLY A 358 5.80 -12.68 -5.47
CA GLY A 358 4.44 -12.45 -4.98
C GLY A 358 3.51 -13.62 -5.29
N LEU A 359 3.56 -14.17 -6.51
CA LEU A 359 2.76 -15.34 -6.91
C LEU A 359 3.09 -16.59 -6.07
N ALA A 360 4.38 -16.82 -5.80
CA ALA A 360 4.81 -17.91 -4.93
C ALA A 360 4.34 -17.71 -3.48
N ALA A 361 4.42 -16.47 -2.95
CA ALA A 361 3.91 -16.14 -1.63
C ALA A 361 2.39 -16.32 -1.52
N LEU A 362 1.63 -15.95 -2.56
CA LEU A 362 0.19 -16.17 -2.62
C LEU A 362 -0.15 -17.66 -2.54
N ARG A 363 0.51 -18.51 -3.33
CA ARG A 363 0.27 -19.96 -3.27
C ARG A 363 0.70 -20.58 -1.95
N GLU A 364 1.81 -20.14 -1.37
CA GLU A 364 2.23 -20.58 -0.04
C GLU A 364 1.18 -20.24 1.03
N ALA A 365 0.65 -19.01 1.01
CA ALA A 365 -0.40 -18.57 1.92
C ALA A 365 -1.68 -19.40 1.75
N GLU A 366 -2.10 -19.69 0.52
CA GLU A 366 -3.27 -20.53 0.24
C GLU A 366 -3.10 -21.96 0.74
N ILE A 367 -1.96 -22.60 0.46
CA ILE A 367 -1.64 -23.94 0.94
C ILE A 367 -1.71 -24.00 2.47
N ALA A 368 -1.13 -23.00 3.14
CA ALA A 368 -1.14 -22.92 4.59
C ALA A 368 -2.55 -22.73 5.16
N VAL A 369 -3.34 -21.80 4.60
CA VAL A 369 -4.68 -21.47 5.10
C VAL A 369 -5.70 -22.58 4.82
N ARG A 370 -5.64 -23.20 3.65
CA ARG A 370 -6.56 -24.29 3.25
C ARG A 370 -6.13 -25.65 3.78
N GLY A 371 -4.93 -25.74 4.36
CA GLY A 371 -4.37 -27.02 4.81
C GLY A 371 -4.09 -27.99 3.65
N GLU A 372 -3.71 -27.48 2.47
CA GLU A 372 -3.39 -28.33 1.32
C GLU A 372 -2.21 -29.27 1.68
N GLY A 373 -2.32 -30.54 1.25
CA GLY A 373 -1.40 -31.62 1.61
C GLY A 373 -0.05 -31.56 0.89
N ALA A 374 0.76 -32.62 1.09
CA ALA A 374 2.10 -32.74 0.50
C ALA A 374 2.17 -32.48 -1.03
N PRO A 375 1.22 -32.94 -1.87
CA PRO A 375 1.29 -32.73 -3.32
C PRO A 375 1.30 -31.25 -3.74
N ALA A 376 0.54 -30.39 -3.05
CA ALA A 376 0.52 -28.96 -3.36
C ALA A 376 1.85 -28.27 -2.99
N ARG A 377 2.43 -28.65 -1.86
CA ARG A 377 3.74 -28.16 -1.42
C ARG A 377 4.84 -28.59 -2.37
N GLU A 378 4.77 -29.83 -2.86
CA GLU A 378 5.72 -30.36 -3.83
C GLU A 378 5.64 -29.63 -5.17
N ARG A 379 4.43 -29.36 -5.69
CA ARG A 379 4.24 -28.53 -6.89
C ARG A 379 4.83 -27.13 -6.71
N LEU A 380 4.57 -26.47 -5.59
CA LEU A 380 5.15 -25.16 -5.30
C LEU A 380 6.68 -25.20 -5.21
N ALA A 381 7.25 -26.24 -4.58
CA ALA A 381 8.69 -26.42 -4.50
C ALA A 381 9.30 -26.70 -5.89
N ALA A 382 8.64 -27.49 -6.72
CA ALA A 382 9.05 -27.76 -8.10
C ALA A 382 9.03 -26.48 -8.95
N LEU A 383 7.98 -25.65 -8.80
CA LEU A 383 7.87 -24.35 -9.44
C LEU A 383 9.03 -23.42 -9.03
N ARG A 384 9.33 -23.31 -7.72
CA ARG A 384 10.46 -22.50 -7.23
C ARG A 384 11.78 -22.92 -7.90
N ARG A 385 12.07 -24.22 -7.91
CA ARG A 385 13.26 -24.76 -8.61
C ARG A 385 13.26 -24.46 -10.11
N ALA A 386 12.09 -24.51 -10.77
CA ALA A 386 11.97 -24.21 -12.18
C ALA A 386 12.22 -22.72 -12.47
N ILE A 387 11.71 -21.82 -11.63
CA ILE A 387 11.98 -20.38 -11.71
C ILE A 387 13.47 -20.11 -11.56
N ASP A 388 14.11 -20.71 -10.55
CA ASP A 388 15.55 -20.54 -10.31
C ASP A 388 16.38 -21.00 -11.52
N ARG A 389 16.08 -22.16 -12.10
CA ARG A 389 16.73 -22.64 -13.33
C ARG A 389 16.50 -21.73 -14.53
N ALA A 390 15.28 -21.18 -14.67
CA ALA A 390 14.93 -20.30 -15.79
C ALA A 390 15.57 -18.92 -15.71
N LEU A 391 15.87 -18.45 -14.49
CA LEU A 391 16.56 -17.19 -14.20
C LEU A 391 18.08 -17.34 -14.08
N ALA A 392 18.59 -18.57 -13.90
CA ALA A 392 20.01 -18.83 -13.90
C ALA A 392 20.65 -18.28 -15.20
N PRO A 393 21.85 -17.70 -15.13
CA PRO A 393 22.63 -17.39 -16.31
C PRO A 393 22.69 -18.64 -17.18
N ILE A 394 22.46 -18.49 -18.48
CA ILE A 394 22.79 -19.58 -19.39
C ILE A 394 24.31 -19.62 -19.34
N GLU A 395 24.88 -20.63 -18.67
CA GLU A 395 26.17 -21.14 -19.09
C GLU A 395 25.91 -21.68 -20.48
N ASP A 396 26.05 -20.82 -21.50
CA ASP A 396 26.17 -21.30 -22.85
C ASP A 396 27.35 -22.25 -22.78
N ALA A 397 27.08 -23.55 -22.85
CA ALA A 397 28.09 -24.57 -23.04
C ALA A 397 28.96 -24.03 -24.17
N ALA A 398 30.19 -23.61 -23.84
CA ALA A 398 31.00 -22.70 -24.63
C ALA A 398 30.66 -22.80 -26.12
N GLU A 399 29.92 -21.82 -26.65
CA GLU A 399 29.64 -21.76 -28.08
C GLU A 399 31.02 -21.69 -28.74
N THR A 400 31.51 -22.85 -29.16
CA THR A 400 32.72 -22.90 -29.97
C THR A 400 32.29 -22.21 -31.25
N PRO A 401 32.84 -21.02 -31.57
CA PRO A 401 32.37 -20.25 -32.70
C PRO A 401 32.41 -21.17 -33.93
N LEU A 402 31.31 -21.18 -34.69
CA LEU A 402 31.23 -21.98 -35.91
C LEU A 402 32.39 -21.57 -36.82
N ALA A 403 33.09 -22.56 -37.38
CA ALA A 403 34.20 -22.32 -38.30
C ALA A 403 33.76 -21.68 -39.63
N LEU A 404 32.45 -21.54 -39.85
CA LEU A 404 31.85 -20.77 -40.95
C LEU A 404 30.95 -19.66 -40.39
N GLY A 405 31.17 -18.44 -40.85
CA GLY A 405 30.33 -17.28 -40.59
C GLY A 405 29.29 -17.05 -41.67
N GLY A 406 28.50 -15.99 -41.50
CA GLY A 406 27.43 -15.65 -42.45
C GLY A 406 27.94 -15.30 -43.85
N ARG A 407 29.16 -14.77 -43.96
CA ARG A 407 29.77 -14.42 -45.25
C ARG A 407 30.12 -15.67 -46.05
N GLU A 408 30.77 -16.64 -45.41
CA GLU A 408 31.12 -17.92 -46.04
C GLU A 408 29.87 -18.71 -46.44
N VAL A 409 28.82 -18.68 -45.61
CA VAL A 409 27.53 -19.30 -45.94
C VAL A 409 26.90 -18.65 -47.18
N MET A 410 26.93 -17.32 -47.29
CA MET A 410 26.43 -16.61 -48.48
C MET A 410 27.23 -16.96 -49.74
N GLU A 411 28.55 -17.06 -49.64
CA GLU A 411 29.43 -17.44 -50.75
C GLU A 411 29.19 -18.89 -51.19
N ILE A 412 29.06 -19.83 -50.24
CA ILE A 412 28.83 -21.25 -50.53
C ILE A 412 27.43 -21.49 -51.13
N LEU A 413 26.42 -20.77 -50.64
CA LEU A 413 25.05 -20.89 -51.13
C LEU A 413 24.75 -19.94 -52.31
N GLY A 414 25.63 -19.02 -52.66
CA GLY A 414 25.34 -18.00 -53.69
C GLY A 414 24.04 -17.22 -53.40
N CYS A 415 23.74 -16.98 -52.12
CA CYS A 415 22.53 -16.28 -51.69
C CYS A 415 22.88 -14.91 -51.09
N GLY A 416 21.97 -13.94 -51.24
CA GLY A 416 22.10 -12.64 -50.59
C GLY A 416 21.86 -12.69 -49.07
N PRO A 417 22.12 -11.59 -48.34
CA PRO A 417 21.82 -11.51 -46.92
C PRO A 417 20.32 -11.65 -46.67
N GLY A 418 19.92 -12.59 -45.82
CA GLY A 418 18.50 -12.84 -45.55
C GLY A 418 18.22 -13.92 -44.51
N PRO A 419 16.93 -14.19 -44.21
CA PRO A 419 16.50 -15.16 -43.19
C PRO A 419 17.04 -16.57 -43.39
N GLU A 420 17.35 -16.92 -44.64
CA GLU A 420 17.92 -18.20 -45.07
C GLU A 420 19.32 -18.43 -44.51
N VAL A 421 20.20 -17.41 -44.53
CA VAL A 421 21.54 -17.45 -43.93
C VAL A 421 21.43 -17.75 -42.42
N GLY A 422 20.46 -17.15 -41.75
CA GLY A 422 20.17 -17.44 -40.34
C GLY A 422 19.64 -18.86 -40.09
N ARG A 423 18.87 -19.44 -41.02
CA ARG A 423 18.42 -20.85 -40.93
C ARG A 423 19.60 -21.82 -41.10
N ALA A 424 20.46 -21.56 -42.09
CA ALA A 424 21.67 -22.31 -42.35
C ALA A 424 22.62 -22.33 -41.15
N LEU A 425 22.93 -21.16 -40.58
CA LEU A 425 23.80 -21.06 -39.40
C LEU A 425 23.21 -21.79 -38.18
N ARG A 426 21.88 -21.73 -37.96
CA ARG A 426 21.22 -22.52 -36.90
C ARG A 426 21.26 -24.02 -37.14
N HIS A 427 21.17 -24.46 -38.40
CA HIS A 427 21.29 -25.88 -38.74
C HIS A 427 22.70 -26.39 -38.45
N LEU A 428 23.73 -25.65 -38.87
CA LEU A 428 25.13 -25.97 -38.58
C LEU A 428 25.44 -25.94 -37.08
N GLY A 429 24.91 -24.94 -36.34
CA GLY A 429 25.03 -24.86 -34.89
C GLY A 429 24.46 -26.07 -34.16
N LYS A 430 23.32 -26.61 -34.62
CA LYS A 430 22.75 -27.85 -34.07
C LYS A 430 23.62 -29.08 -34.35
N ALA A 431 24.24 -29.15 -35.52
CA ALA A 431 25.14 -30.27 -35.87
C ALA A 431 26.43 -30.24 -35.03
N VAL A 432 27.02 -29.05 -34.84
CA VAL A 432 28.22 -28.87 -34.00
C VAL A 432 27.91 -29.09 -32.52
N ALA A 433 26.72 -28.72 -32.05
CA ALA A 433 26.29 -29.02 -30.69
C ALA A 433 26.10 -30.54 -30.44
N ALA A 434 25.79 -31.32 -31.49
CA ALA A 434 25.66 -32.77 -31.40
C ALA A 434 27.01 -33.51 -31.54
N ASP A 435 27.93 -32.96 -32.35
CA ASP A 435 29.28 -33.50 -32.55
C ASP A 435 30.29 -32.34 -32.73
N PRO A 436 30.98 -31.90 -31.67
CA PRO A 436 31.91 -30.78 -31.74
C PRO A 436 33.10 -30.99 -32.70
N ALA A 437 33.48 -32.25 -33.01
CA ALA A 437 34.57 -32.54 -33.93
C ALA A 437 34.26 -32.13 -35.38
N CYS A 438 32.97 -31.94 -35.69
CA CYS A 438 32.53 -31.54 -37.02
C CYS A 438 32.67 -30.02 -37.30
N ASN A 439 33.11 -29.22 -36.30
CA ASN A 439 33.30 -27.77 -36.41
C ASN A 439 34.59 -27.37 -37.17
N ASN A 440 34.70 -27.81 -38.42
CA ASN A 440 35.76 -27.39 -39.34
C ASN A 440 35.15 -26.98 -40.70
N PRO A 441 35.81 -26.08 -41.46
CA PRO A 441 35.23 -25.50 -42.67
C PRO A 441 34.80 -26.52 -43.73
N ALA A 442 35.55 -27.63 -43.88
CA ALA A 442 35.25 -28.66 -44.87
C ALA A 442 33.99 -29.46 -44.53
N SER A 443 33.89 -29.96 -43.29
CA SER A 443 32.73 -30.70 -42.77
C SER A 443 31.47 -29.84 -42.77
N LEU A 444 31.57 -28.58 -42.34
CA LEU A 444 30.43 -27.67 -42.32
C LEU A 444 29.95 -27.31 -43.73
N ARG A 445 30.86 -27.17 -44.70
CA ARG A 445 30.50 -26.92 -46.11
C ARG A 445 29.72 -28.07 -46.72
N GLU A 446 30.17 -29.31 -46.49
CA GLU A 446 29.49 -30.51 -46.98
C GLU A 446 28.07 -30.63 -46.41
N ARG A 447 27.94 -30.42 -45.09
CA ARG A 447 26.65 -30.41 -44.39
C ARG A 447 25.72 -29.30 -44.87
N LEU A 448 26.28 -28.12 -45.16
CA LEU A 448 25.52 -26.98 -45.68
C LEU A 448 24.96 -27.26 -47.08
N LEU A 449 25.75 -27.87 -47.96
CA LEU A 449 25.31 -28.27 -49.31
C LEU A 449 24.28 -29.40 -49.26
N ALA A 450 24.48 -30.40 -48.38
CA ALA A 450 23.54 -31.49 -48.16
C ALA A 450 22.20 -30.98 -47.59
N TRP A 451 22.24 -29.98 -46.70
CA TRP A 451 21.04 -29.33 -46.17
C TRP A 451 20.26 -28.60 -47.26
N ARG A 452 20.95 -27.84 -48.12
CA ARG A 452 20.32 -27.15 -49.25
C ARG A 452 19.67 -28.10 -50.26
N GLY A 453 20.33 -29.21 -50.57
CA GLY A 453 19.79 -30.23 -51.47
C GLY A 453 18.48 -30.85 -50.99
N ARG A 454 18.26 -30.91 -49.67
CA ARG A 454 17.02 -31.40 -49.05
C ARG A 454 15.91 -30.37 -48.94
N GLU A 455 16.21 -29.07 -49.04
CA GLU A 455 15.18 -28.01 -49.05
C GLU A 455 14.66 -27.71 -50.47
N LEU A 456 15.40 -28.13 -51.52
CA LEU A 456 15.05 -27.96 -52.94
C LEU A 456 14.44 -29.21 -53.58
N SER A 457 14.36 -30.33 -52.85
CA SER A 457 13.61 -31.54 -53.20
C SER A 457 12.30 -31.56 -52.43
#